data_AF-A0A842J8K2-F1
#
_entry.id   AF-A0A842J8K2-F1
#
_cell.length_a   1.000
_cell.length_b   1.000
_cell.length_c   1.000
_cell.angle_alpha   90.00
_cell.angle_beta   90.00
_cell.angle_gamma   90.00
#
_symmetry.space_group_name_H-M   'P 1'
#
loop_
_entity.id
_entity.type
_entity.pdbx_description
1 polymer ?
#
loop_
_entity_poly.entity_id
_entity_poly.type
_entity_poly.pdbx_seq_one_letter_code
_entity_poly.pdbx_strand_id
1 'polypeptide(L)'
;MADFVTSINCDKRLFIAKMTEPAIVDQRLIRFSNTNHLDIDVIHALLNSIVSLFFLEANGFGRGLGALDLSSSRIHDCFKILNPLSLTTEQQTIIKEKFEPLTNEQIIDLHSELEKDIRIEFDRAILNIYGIEHLYENIKNSLLFLYDMRTKV
;
A
#
# COMPACT_ATOMS: atom_id res chain seq x y z
N MET A 1 16.38 -2.37 11.90
CA MET A 1 16.55 -1.73 10.57
C MET A 1 15.19 -1.66 9.91
N ALA A 2 14.97 -0.73 8.98
CA ALA A 2 13.69 -0.62 8.28
C ALA A 2 13.69 -1.57 7.07
N ASP A 3 12.66 -2.40 6.95
CA ASP A 3 12.45 -3.27 5.79
C ASP A 3 11.59 -2.56 4.75
N PHE A 4 10.61 -1.77 5.22
CA PHE A 4 9.77 -0.93 4.38
C PHE A 4 9.68 0.49 4.91
N VAL A 5 9.39 1.41 4.00
CA VAL A 5 9.20 2.82 4.31
C VAL A 5 8.01 3.40 3.56
N THR A 6 7.29 4.30 4.20
CA THR A 6 6.37 5.22 3.52
C THR A 6 6.63 6.65 3.99
N SER A 7 6.34 7.63 3.14
CA SER A 7 6.49 9.03 3.50
C SER A 7 5.38 9.46 4.46
N ILE A 8 5.72 10.26 5.47
CA ILE A 8 4.71 10.92 6.31
C ILE A 8 3.82 11.81 5.45
N ASN A 9 4.38 12.40 4.37
CA ASN A 9 3.64 13.16 3.37
C ASN A 9 3.73 12.49 2.00
N CYS A 10 2.63 11.84 1.60
CA CYS A 10 2.54 11.09 0.35
C CYS A 10 2.28 11.99 -0.89
N ASP A 11 1.92 13.28 -0.72
CA ASP A 11 1.51 14.17 -1.82
C ASP A 11 0.59 13.43 -2.83
N LYS A 12 1.00 13.27 -4.10
CA LYS A 12 0.25 12.56 -5.13
C LYS A 12 0.54 11.06 -5.23
N ARG A 13 1.56 10.57 -4.50
CA ARG A 13 2.14 9.23 -4.64
C ARG A 13 1.92 8.42 -3.38
N LEU A 14 0.99 7.48 -3.44
CA LEU A 14 0.61 6.65 -2.29
C LEU A 14 1.16 5.22 -2.48
N PHE A 15 2.30 4.94 -1.85
CA PHE A 15 2.97 3.64 -1.94
C PHE A 15 3.80 3.33 -0.69
N ILE A 16 4.23 2.08 -0.58
CA ILE A 16 5.17 1.62 0.43
C ILE A 16 6.39 1.01 -0.27
N ALA A 17 7.57 1.59 -0.05
CA ALA A 17 8.82 1.12 -0.64
C ALA A 17 9.47 0.04 0.22
N LYS A 18 10.14 -0.91 -0.43
CA LYS A 18 10.99 -1.92 0.20
C LYS A 18 12.45 -1.48 0.12
N MET A 19 13.18 -1.64 1.21
CA MET A 19 14.62 -1.39 1.25
C MET A 19 15.37 -2.60 0.69
N THR A 20 16.30 -2.37 -0.23
CA THR A 20 17.20 -3.42 -0.75
C THR A 20 18.42 -3.64 0.15
N GLU A 21 18.75 -2.64 0.95
CA GLU A 21 19.89 -2.66 1.88
C GLU A 21 19.47 -2.05 3.23
N PRO A 22 20.16 -2.42 4.34
CA PRO A 22 19.92 -1.80 5.63
C PRO A 22 20.11 -0.29 5.58
N ALA A 23 19.03 0.46 5.82
CA ALA A 23 19.05 1.91 5.76
C ALA A 23 18.64 2.56 7.08
N ILE A 24 19.22 3.74 7.32
CA ILE A 24 18.76 4.70 8.32
C ILE A 24 17.82 5.66 7.61
N VAL A 25 16.65 5.86 8.18
CA VAL A 25 15.60 6.70 7.61
C VAL A 25 15.44 7.95 8.46
N ASP A 26 15.14 9.09 7.83
CA ASP A 26 14.91 10.34 8.54
C ASP A 26 13.53 10.38 9.21
N GLN A 27 13.24 11.46 9.93
CA GLN A 27 11.98 11.67 10.65
C GLN A 27 10.76 11.91 9.74
N ARG A 28 10.93 11.98 8.42
CA ARG A 28 9.85 12.19 7.44
C ARG A 28 9.35 10.86 6.86
N LEU A 29 9.92 9.74 7.29
CA LEU A 29 9.52 8.40 6.89
C LEU A 29 8.95 7.62 8.08
N ILE A 30 7.93 6.82 7.81
CA ILE A 30 7.45 5.79 8.72
C ILE A 30 8.09 4.47 8.30
N ARG A 31 8.72 3.81 9.26
CA ARG A 31 9.40 2.52 9.07
C ARG A 31 8.47 1.36 9.42
N PHE A 32 8.56 0.28 8.65
CA PHE A 32 7.99 -1.01 8.99
C PHE A 32 9.10 -2.05 9.06
N SER A 33 8.97 -3.00 9.97
CA SER A 33 9.91 -4.11 10.14
C SER A 33 9.14 -5.43 10.15
N ASN A 34 9.63 -6.41 9.39
CA ASN A 34 9.06 -7.74 9.30
C ASN A 34 9.61 -8.62 10.43
N THR A 35 8.91 -8.65 11.57
CA THR A 35 9.36 -9.38 12.77
C THR A 35 9.07 -10.89 12.73
N ASN A 36 8.20 -11.35 11.82
CA ASN A 36 7.70 -12.73 11.79
C ASN A 36 8.42 -13.61 10.76
N HIS A 37 9.54 -13.14 10.19
CA HIS A 37 10.30 -13.85 9.15
C HIS A 37 9.44 -14.33 7.97
N LEU A 38 8.39 -13.57 7.66
CA LEU A 38 7.52 -13.86 6.51
C LEU A 38 8.23 -13.51 5.22
N ASP A 39 7.79 -14.07 4.08
CA ASP A 39 8.32 -13.71 2.77
C ASP A 39 8.17 -12.19 2.55
N ILE A 40 9.30 -11.49 2.50
CA ILE A 40 9.37 -10.03 2.46
C ILE A 40 8.70 -9.47 1.20
N ASP A 41 8.74 -10.20 0.08
CA ASP A 41 8.16 -9.78 -1.19
C ASP A 41 6.65 -9.91 -1.18
N VAL A 42 6.12 -10.95 -0.51
CA VAL A 42 4.68 -11.09 -0.26
C VAL A 42 4.19 -9.95 0.63
N ILE A 43 4.92 -9.62 1.70
CA ILE A 43 4.56 -8.50 2.57
C ILE A 43 4.60 -7.18 1.80
N HIS A 44 5.60 -6.97 0.95
CA HIS A 44 5.71 -5.76 0.11
C HIS A 44 4.50 -5.60 -0.80
N ALA A 45 4.08 -6.69 -1.45
CA ALA A 45 2.91 -6.72 -2.30
C ALA A 45 1.63 -6.42 -1.50
N LEU A 46 1.41 -7.11 -0.38
CA LEU A 46 0.22 -6.88 0.45
C LEU A 46 0.12 -5.43 0.95
N LEU A 47 1.26 -4.84 1.35
CA LEU A 47 1.36 -3.44 1.76
C LEU A 47 0.99 -2.44 0.66
N ASN A 48 1.15 -2.81 -0.62
CA ASN A 48 0.79 -1.98 -1.77
C ASN A 48 -0.54 -2.37 -2.42
N SER A 49 -1.26 -3.35 -1.87
CA SER A 49 -2.62 -3.68 -2.31
C SER A 49 -3.56 -2.48 -2.14
N ILE A 50 -4.61 -2.40 -2.97
CA ILE A 50 -5.63 -1.35 -2.86
C ILE A 50 -6.25 -1.25 -1.46
N VAL A 51 -6.35 -2.36 -0.71
CA VAL A 51 -6.84 -2.39 0.67
C VAL A 51 -5.88 -1.66 1.60
N SER A 52 -4.58 -1.94 1.48
CA SER A 52 -3.57 -1.27 2.29
C SER A 52 -3.42 0.20 1.92
N LEU A 53 -3.50 0.56 0.64
CA LEU A 53 -3.52 1.98 0.24
C LEU A 53 -4.77 2.70 0.76
N PHE A 54 -5.94 2.06 0.69
CA PHE A 54 -7.16 2.58 1.31
C PHE A 54 -6.99 2.81 2.81
N PHE A 55 -6.45 1.83 3.55
CA PHE A 55 -6.20 2.03 4.98
C PHE A 55 -5.15 3.10 5.26
N LEU A 56 -4.13 3.24 4.41
CA LEU A 56 -3.12 4.28 4.55
C LEU A 56 -3.76 5.66 4.44
N GLU A 57 -4.57 5.88 3.40
CA GLU A 57 -5.29 7.14 3.17
C GLU A 57 -6.32 7.40 4.28
N ALA A 58 -7.09 6.39 4.68
CA ALA A 58 -8.12 6.51 5.73
C ALA A 58 -7.55 6.79 7.13
N ASN A 59 -6.30 6.38 7.39
CA ASN A 59 -5.63 6.65 8.66
C ASN A 59 -4.91 8.00 8.68
N GLY A 60 -4.65 8.60 7.52
CA GLY A 60 -4.02 9.91 7.46
C GLY A 60 -4.98 11.05 7.76
N PHE A 61 -4.43 12.13 8.29
CA PHE A 61 -5.17 13.37 8.46
C PHE A 61 -4.84 14.31 7.31
N GLY A 62 -5.87 14.85 6.66
CA GLY A 62 -5.68 15.95 5.72
C GLY A 62 -5.14 17.17 6.47
N ARG A 63 -3.96 17.66 6.07
CA ARG A 63 -3.49 19.00 6.42
C ARG A 63 -3.63 19.88 5.17
N GLY A 64 -3.80 21.20 5.36
CA GLY A 64 -3.92 22.13 4.23
C GLY A 64 -2.79 21.95 3.20
N LEU A 65 -3.03 22.34 1.94
CA LEU A 65 -2.17 22.07 0.77
C LEU A 65 -2.14 20.61 0.29
N GLY A 66 -3.19 19.84 0.57
CA GLY A 66 -3.34 18.48 0.07
C GLY A 66 -2.35 17.44 0.59
N ALA A 67 -1.63 17.71 1.69
CA ALA A 67 -0.71 16.76 2.29
C ALA A 67 -1.44 15.73 3.16
N LEU A 68 -1.10 14.43 3.00
CA LEU A 68 -1.53 13.39 3.92
C LEU A 68 -0.55 13.44 5.08
N ASP A 69 -1.00 13.55 6.32
CA ASP A 69 -0.13 13.46 7.49
C ASP A 69 -0.38 12.15 8.23
N LEU A 70 0.59 11.26 8.12
CA LEU A 70 0.59 9.98 8.81
C LEU A 70 1.34 10.08 10.14
N SER A 71 0.75 9.59 11.22
CA SER A 71 1.48 9.44 12.48
C SER A 71 1.92 7.99 12.69
N SER A 72 3.18 7.80 13.11
CA SER A 72 3.74 6.47 13.38
C SER A 72 2.91 5.71 14.44
N SER A 73 2.41 6.41 15.47
CA SER A 73 1.54 5.81 16.49
C SER A 73 0.21 5.32 15.91
N ARG A 74 -0.45 6.13 15.06
CA ARG A 74 -1.71 5.72 14.43
C ARG A 74 -1.51 4.58 13.44
N ILE A 75 -0.43 4.61 12.66
CA ILE A 75 -0.09 3.48 11.79
C ILE A 75 0.14 2.22 12.63
N HIS A 76 0.92 2.29 13.70
CA HIS A 76 1.15 1.15 14.59
C HIS A 76 -0.17 0.58 15.17
N ASP A 77 -1.06 1.43 15.65
CA ASP A 77 -2.26 0.98 16.37
C ASP A 77 -3.40 0.56 15.42
N CYS A 78 -3.58 1.29 14.31
CA CYS A 78 -4.76 1.21 13.47
C CYS A 78 -4.52 0.64 12.07
N PHE A 79 -3.29 0.70 11.53
CA PHE A 79 -3.02 0.15 10.20
C PHE A 79 -3.09 -1.37 10.22
N LYS A 80 -3.94 -1.93 9.37
CA LYS A 80 -4.10 -3.38 9.19
C LYS A 80 -3.75 -3.75 7.76
N ILE A 81 -3.20 -4.94 7.59
CA ILE A 81 -2.92 -5.54 6.28
C ILE A 81 -3.73 -6.84 6.16
N LEU A 82 -3.95 -7.26 4.93
CA LEU A 82 -4.47 -8.61 4.65
C LEU A 82 -3.51 -9.65 5.25
N ASN A 83 -4.06 -10.72 5.84
CA ASN A 83 -3.28 -11.65 6.64
C ASN A 83 -2.33 -12.48 5.77
N PRO A 84 -1.00 -12.34 5.88
CA PRO A 84 -0.05 -13.13 5.09
C PRO A 84 -0.02 -14.61 5.51
N LEU A 85 -0.38 -14.92 6.76
CA LEU A 85 -0.32 -16.29 7.29
C LEU A 85 -1.43 -17.21 6.75
N SER A 86 -2.44 -16.65 6.07
CA SER A 86 -3.51 -17.45 5.45
C SER A 86 -3.20 -17.89 4.02
N LEU A 87 -2.04 -17.51 3.47
CA LEU A 87 -1.69 -17.75 2.07
C LEU A 87 -0.98 -19.10 1.88
N THR A 88 -1.40 -19.86 0.87
CA THR A 88 -0.64 -21.03 0.39
C THR A 88 0.61 -20.59 -0.39
N THR A 89 1.56 -21.50 -0.58
CA THR A 89 2.74 -21.23 -1.39
C THR A 89 2.38 -20.84 -2.83
N GLU A 90 1.37 -21.48 -3.45
CA GLU A 90 0.94 -21.08 -4.80
C GLU A 90 0.36 -19.66 -4.82
N GLN A 91 -0.45 -19.29 -3.81
CA GLN A 91 -1.01 -17.95 -3.71
C GLN A 91 0.08 -16.89 -3.50
N GLN A 92 1.10 -17.18 -2.70
CA GLN A 92 2.25 -16.31 -2.53
C GLN A 92 3.00 -16.09 -3.84
N THR A 93 3.19 -17.15 -4.65
CA THR A 93 3.80 -17.03 -5.98
C THR A 93 2.98 -16.13 -6.90
N ILE A 94 1.65 -16.34 -6.97
CA ILE A 94 0.75 -15.52 -7.80
C ILE A 94 0.84 -14.04 -7.40
N ILE A 95 0.84 -13.74 -6.09
CA ILE A 95 0.94 -12.37 -5.59
C ILE A 95 2.26 -11.72 -6.05
N LYS A 96 3.38 -12.44 -5.96
CA LYS A 96 4.70 -11.93 -6.38
C LYS A 96 4.75 -11.69 -7.88
N GLU A 97 4.29 -12.63 -8.68
CA GLU A 97 4.25 -12.52 -10.15
C GLU A 97 3.38 -11.35 -10.62
N LYS A 98 2.25 -11.11 -9.96
CA LYS A 98 1.38 -9.96 -10.28
C LYS A 98 1.91 -8.63 -9.79
N PHE A 99 2.71 -8.62 -8.72
CA PHE A 99 3.27 -7.39 -8.16
C PHE A 99 4.55 -6.94 -8.87
N GLU A 100 5.38 -7.88 -9.34
CA GLU A 100 6.67 -7.59 -9.97
C GLU A 100 6.59 -6.51 -11.08
N PRO A 101 5.63 -6.55 -12.03
CA PRO A 101 5.51 -5.50 -13.05
C PRO A 101 5.32 -4.10 -12.45
N LEU A 102 4.53 -3.97 -11.38
CA LEU A 102 4.28 -2.68 -10.71
C LEU A 102 5.54 -2.12 -10.04
N THR A 103 6.46 -2.97 -9.60
CA THR A 103 7.71 -2.51 -8.97
C THR A 103 8.69 -1.87 -9.97
N ASN A 104 8.53 -2.16 -11.27
CA ASN A 104 9.37 -1.63 -12.34
C ASN A 104 8.76 -0.37 -13.00
N GLU A 105 7.55 0.00 -12.61
CA GLU A 105 6.84 1.14 -13.17
C GLU A 105 7.26 2.46 -12.55
N GLN A 106 7.12 3.53 -13.33
CA GLN A 106 7.25 4.87 -12.78
C GLN A 106 6.08 5.16 -11.82
N ILE A 107 6.41 5.66 -10.63
CA ILE A 107 5.42 6.11 -9.67
C ILE A 107 4.76 7.40 -10.18
N ILE A 108 3.48 7.30 -10.50
CA ILE A 108 2.64 8.39 -11.02
C ILE A 108 1.59 8.79 -9.97
N ASP A 109 0.63 9.65 -10.34
CA ASP A 109 -0.48 9.99 -9.45
C ASP A 109 -1.45 8.82 -9.28
N LEU A 110 -2.11 8.77 -8.12
CA LEU A 110 -2.97 7.66 -7.73
C LEU A 110 -4.14 7.43 -8.70
N HIS A 111 -4.74 8.48 -9.29
CA HIS A 111 -5.81 8.31 -10.27
C HIS A 111 -5.31 7.55 -11.49
N SER A 112 -4.24 8.05 -12.11
CA SER A 112 -3.64 7.42 -13.29
C SER A 112 -3.14 6.01 -13.01
N GLU A 113 -2.63 5.75 -11.81
CA GLU A 113 -2.16 4.41 -11.42
C GLU A 113 -3.32 3.40 -11.32
N LEU A 114 -4.43 3.77 -10.68
CA LEU A 114 -5.60 2.88 -10.47
C LEU A 114 -6.41 2.58 -11.74
N GLU A 115 -6.08 3.25 -12.86
CA GLU A 115 -6.63 2.95 -14.19
C GLU A 115 -5.71 2.02 -15.02
N LYS A 116 -4.49 1.71 -14.57
CA LYS A 116 -3.61 0.79 -15.31
C LYS A 116 -4.10 -0.64 -15.21
N ASP A 117 -4.13 -1.35 -16.34
CA ASP A 117 -4.52 -2.77 -16.39
C ASP A 117 -3.68 -3.63 -15.44
N ILE A 118 -2.36 -3.44 -15.42
CA ILE A 118 -1.45 -4.15 -14.51
C ILE A 118 -1.80 -3.94 -13.03
N ARG A 119 -2.29 -2.74 -12.69
CA ARG A 119 -2.67 -2.39 -11.32
C ARG A 119 -4.01 -3.03 -10.95
N ILE A 120 -4.98 -2.96 -11.86
CA ILE A 120 -6.30 -3.59 -11.71
C ILE A 120 -6.14 -5.11 -11.57
N GLU A 121 -5.31 -5.74 -12.41
CA GLU A 121 -5.03 -7.17 -12.34
C GLU A 121 -4.40 -7.58 -11.01
N PHE A 122 -3.40 -6.83 -10.55
CA PHE A 122 -2.76 -7.08 -9.26
C PHE A 122 -3.74 -6.99 -8.10
N ASP A 123 -4.51 -5.90 -8.02
CA ASP A 123 -5.46 -5.70 -6.93
C ASP A 123 -6.57 -6.76 -6.95
N ARG A 124 -7.13 -7.07 -8.12
CA ARG A 124 -8.15 -8.13 -8.24
C ARG A 124 -7.60 -9.51 -7.89
N ALA A 125 -6.36 -9.83 -8.29
CA ALA A 125 -5.73 -11.10 -7.92
C ALA A 125 -5.61 -11.25 -6.39
N ILE A 126 -5.15 -10.20 -5.70
CA ILE A 126 -5.11 -10.19 -4.22
C ILE A 126 -6.52 -10.37 -3.65
N LEU A 127 -7.48 -9.54 -4.05
CA LEU A 127 -8.82 -9.59 -3.48
C LEU A 127 -9.52 -10.94 -3.73
N ASN A 128 -9.30 -11.54 -4.90
CA ASN A 128 -9.82 -12.86 -5.23
C ASN A 128 -9.24 -13.96 -4.32
N ILE A 129 -7.93 -13.93 -4.05
CA ILE A 129 -7.27 -14.86 -3.10
C ILE A 129 -7.92 -14.79 -1.71
N TYR A 130 -8.31 -13.60 -1.27
CA TYR A 130 -8.99 -13.37 0.01
C TYR A 130 -10.52 -13.49 -0.05
N GLY A 131 -11.11 -13.83 -1.21
CA GLY A 131 -12.56 -14.01 -1.38
C GLY A 131 -13.37 -12.71 -1.34
N ILE A 132 -12.74 -11.57 -1.58
CA ILE A 132 -13.33 -10.22 -1.44
C ILE A 132 -13.25 -9.38 -2.73
N GLU A 133 -13.03 -10.01 -3.89
CA GLU A 133 -12.95 -9.32 -5.19
C GLU A 133 -14.17 -8.44 -5.50
N HIS A 134 -15.36 -8.87 -5.09
CA HIS A 134 -16.61 -8.12 -5.26
C HIS A 134 -16.60 -6.73 -4.61
N LEU A 135 -15.66 -6.46 -3.68
CA LEU A 135 -15.49 -5.16 -3.03
C LEU A 135 -14.57 -4.21 -3.81
N TYR A 136 -13.92 -4.65 -4.89
CA TYR A 136 -12.88 -3.88 -5.59
C TYR A 136 -13.33 -2.46 -5.92
N GLU A 137 -14.48 -2.30 -6.59
CA GLU A 137 -15.00 -0.98 -6.97
C GLU A 137 -15.33 -0.10 -5.76
N ASN A 138 -15.88 -0.70 -4.70
CA ASN A 138 -16.21 0.04 -3.48
C ASN A 138 -14.94 0.54 -2.78
N ILE A 139 -13.88 -0.27 -2.72
CA ILE A 139 -12.60 0.11 -2.13
C ILE A 139 -11.93 1.18 -3.00
N LYS A 140 -11.88 0.98 -4.32
CA LYS A 140 -11.32 1.95 -5.28
C LYS A 140 -11.99 3.31 -5.15
N ASN A 141 -13.33 3.34 -5.18
CA ASN A 141 -14.09 4.59 -5.07
C ASN A 141 -13.91 5.25 -3.70
N SER A 142 -13.84 4.47 -2.62
CA SER A 142 -13.61 5.02 -1.27
C SER A 142 -12.20 5.61 -1.12
N LEU A 143 -11.18 4.93 -1.66
CA LEU A 143 -9.81 5.43 -1.70
C LEU A 143 -9.72 6.74 -2.49
N LEU A 144 -10.27 6.76 -3.71
CA LEU A 144 -10.27 7.97 -4.55
C LEU A 144 -11.05 9.12 -3.91
N PHE A 145 -12.17 8.83 -3.24
CA PHE A 145 -12.94 9.84 -2.52
C PHE A 145 -12.12 10.51 -1.42
N LEU A 146 -11.43 9.72 -0.58
CA LEU A 146 -10.57 10.25 0.49
C LEU A 146 -9.37 11.03 -0.08
N TYR A 147 -8.73 10.48 -1.10
CA TYR A 147 -7.62 11.12 -1.81
C TYR A 147 -8.03 12.46 -2.43
N ASP A 148 -9.19 12.52 -3.07
CA ASP A 148 -9.75 13.75 -3.65
C ASP A 148 -10.10 14.78 -2.59
N MET A 149 -10.74 14.35 -1.49
CA MET A 149 -11.07 15.23 -0.37
C MET A 149 -9.83 15.90 0.20
N ARG A 150 -8.72 15.16 0.26
CA ARG A 150 -7.44 15.71 0.69
C ARG A 150 -6.84 16.66 -0.35
N THR A 151 -6.71 16.23 -1.61
CA THR A 151 -5.94 16.96 -2.63
C THR A 151 -6.62 18.20 -3.19
N LYS A 152 -7.93 18.38 -2.98
CA LYS A 152 -8.71 19.55 -3.42
C LYS A 152 -8.67 20.75 -2.45
N VAL A 153 -7.84 20.69 -1.39
CA VAL A 153 -7.68 21.74 -0.35
C VAL A 153 -6.54 22.70 -0.64
#